data_AF-A0A1R0GXF4-F1
#
_entry.id   AF-A0A1R0GXF4-F1
#
_cell.length_a   1.000
_cell.length_b   1.000
_cell.length_c   1.000
_cell.angle_alpha   90.00
_cell.angle_beta   90.00
_cell.angle_gamma   90.00
#
_symmetry.space_group_name_H-M   'P 1'
#
loop_
_entity.id
_entity.type
_entity.pdbx_description
1 polymer ?
#
loop_
_entity_poly.entity_id
_entity_poly.type
_entity_poly.pdbx_seq_one_letter_code
_entity_poly.pdbx_strand_id
1 'polypeptide(L)'
;MDSLHPTTRLTPGIEKVNIGAPKLIAEKFKVEKNEDDEPVVILNKFMKPDFVAEKYLMDTLEFVTEPNIRQFRKSLEGIKKVATQSLQKNVYKDYKDFVVITKEISIVSYDSLLYLLHNCLQLA
;
A
#
# COMPACT_ATOMS: atom_id res chain seq x y z
N MET A 1 12.34 -26.95 -51.41
CA MET A 1 11.46 -27.75 -50.54
C MET A 1 12.40 -28.73 -49.89
N ASP A 2 12.78 -28.59 -48.62
CA ASP A 2 11.97 -28.29 -47.43
C ASP A 2 12.72 -27.43 -46.41
N SER A 3 11.97 -26.53 -45.78
CA SER A 3 12.44 -25.62 -44.73
C SER A 3 12.41 -26.31 -43.37
N LEU A 4 13.56 -26.46 -42.71
CA LEU A 4 13.65 -26.91 -41.32
C LEU A 4 13.64 -25.71 -40.37
N HIS A 5 12.51 -25.50 -39.70
CA HIS A 5 12.33 -24.55 -38.61
C HIS A 5 13.01 -25.07 -37.33
N PRO A 6 13.75 -24.26 -36.56
CA PRO A 6 14.10 -24.62 -35.19
C PRO A 6 12.94 -24.27 -34.24
N THR A 7 12.44 -25.29 -33.55
CA THR A 7 11.48 -25.21 -32.44
C THR A 7 12.13 -24.53 -31.23
N THR A 8 11.67 -23.35 -30.85
CA THR A 8 12.02 -22.70 -29.59
C THR A 8 11.13 -23.21 -28.45
N ARG A 9 11.78 -23.85 -27.48
CA ARG A 9 11.20 -24.40 -26.24
C ARG A 9 10.82 -23.25 -25.30
N LEU A 10 9.53 -23.08 -24.98
CA LEU A 10 9.06 -22.11 -23.98
C LEU A 10 9.36 -22.65 -22.57
N THR A 11 10.32 -22.03 -21.88
CA THR A 11 10.47 -22.13 -20.42
C THR A 11 9.49 -21.18 -19.74
N PRO A 12 8.81 -21.55 -18.63
CA PRO A 12 8.02 -20.60 -17.86
C PRO A 12 8.96 -19.70 -17.07
N GLY A 13 9.39 -18.61 -17.69
CA GLY A 13 10.06 -17.52 -17.00
C GLY A 13 9.04 -16.81 -16.11
N ILE A 14 9.32 -16.75 -14.81
CA ILE A 14 8.63 -15.89 -13.87
C ILE A 14 8.77 -14.46 -14.41
N GLU A 15 7.68 -13.88 -14.91
CA GLU A 15 7.62 -12.45 -15.19
C GLU A 15 7.92 -11.73 -13.87
N LYS A 16 9.03 -10.99 -13.84
CA LYS A 16 9.29 -10.03 -12.77
C LYS A 16 8.21 -8.96 -12.88
N VAL A 17 7.13 -9.13 -12.14
CA VAL A 17 6.14 -8.07 -11.92
C VAL A 17 6.86 -6.99 -11.13
N ASN A 18 7.26 -5.93 -11.83
CA ASN A 18 7.74 -4.71 -11.21
C ASN A 18 6.56 -4.05 -10.48
N ILE A 19 6.30 -4.49 -9.24
CA ILE A 19 5.53 -3.69 -8.27
C ILE A 19 6.48 -2.60 -7.74
N GLY A 20 7.00 -1.79 -8.67
CA GLY A 20 7.76 -0.59 -8.35
C GLY A 20 6.78 0.45 -7.83
N ALA A 21 7.08 1.03 -6.68
CA ALA A 21 6.29 2.06 -6.02
C ALA A 21 5.71 3.07 -7.03
N PRO A 22 4.46 3.54 -6.85
CA PRO A 22 3.86 4.51 -7.75
C PRO A 22 4.82 5.68 -7.96
N LYS A 23 5.15 5.95 -9.23
CA LYS A 23 6.06 7.00 -9.64
C LYS A 23 5.52 8.33 -9.09
N LEU A 24 6.12 8.82 -8.03
CA LEU A 24 5.80 10.13 -7.45
C LEU A 24 6.33 11.18 -8.41
N ILE A 25 5.48 11.62 -9.34
CA ILE A 25 5.78 12.77 -10.17
C ILE A 25 5.75 13.99 -9.24
N ALA A 26 6.93 14.51 -8.93
CA ALA A 26 7.09 15.76 -8.17
C ALA A 26 6.86 16.94 -9.10
N GLU A 27 5.61 17.15 -9.51
CA GLU A 27 5.26 18.34 -10.28
C GLU A 27 4.67 19.41 -9.37
N LYS A 28 5.45 20.47 -9.18
CA LYS A 28 4.92 21.78 -8.79
C LYS A 28 4.13 22.34 -9.98
N PHE A 29 2.96 21.79 -10.25
CA PHE A 29 2.01 22.42 -11.15
C PHE A 29 1.27 23.54 -10.38
N LYS A 30 1.58 24.79 -10.70
CA LYS A 30 0.61 25.86 -10.55
C LYS A 30 -0.37 25.71 -11.70
N VAL A 31 -1.46 24.98 -11.46
CA VAL A 31 -2.60 24.93 -12.38
C VAL A 31 -3.40 26.21 -12.15
N GLU A 32 -3.51 27.06 -13.17
CA GLU A 32 -4.54 28.09 -13.22
C GLU A 32 -5.88 27.36 -13.26
N LYS A 33 -6.69 27.49 -12.21
CA LYS A 33 -7.95 26.78 -12.07
C LYS A 33 -9.03 27.50 -12.83
N ASN A 34 -9.63 26.84 -13.80
CA ASN A 34 -10.80 27.33 -14.52
C ASN A 34 -12.09 26.80 -13.87
N GLU A 35 -13.23 27.45 -14.12
CA GLU A 35 -14.54 27.04 -13.56
C GLU A 35 -14.97 25.60 -13.95
N ASP A 36 -14.45 25.10 -15.07
CA ASP A 36 -14.75 23.77 -15.60
C ASP A 36 -13.77 22.66 -15.17
N ASP A 37 -12.72 22.98 -14.41
CA ASP A 37 -11.77 21.95 -13.98
C ASP A 37 -12.41 21.00 -12.96
N GLU A 38 -12.39 19.69 -13.26
CA GLU A 38 -12.93 18.69 -12.35
C GLU A 38 -12.06 18.60 -11.08
N PRO A 39 -12.63 18.79 -9.88
CA PRO A 39 -11.87 18.71 -8.64
C PRO A 39 -11.39 17.27 -8.39
N VAL A 40 -10.07 17.11 -8.21
CA VAL A 40 -9.45 15.80 -7.93
C VAL A 40 -9.00 15.72 -6.47
N VAL A 41 -9.17 14.54 -5.85
CA VAL A 41 -8.69 14.29 -4.49
C VAL A 41 -7.18 14.04 -4.51
N ILE A 42 -6.40 14.91 -3.84
CA ILE A 42 -4.94 14.83 -3.77
C ILE A 42 -4.53 14.24 -2.42
N LEU A 43 -4.39 12.91 -2.35
CA LEU A 43 -4.04 12.16 -1.13
C LEU A 43 -2.75 12.63 -0.45
N ASN A 44 -1.75 13.07 -1.23
CA ASN A 44 -0.48 13.55 -0.68
C ASN A 44 -0.65 14.78 0.23
N LYS A 45 -1.71 15.59 0.02
CA LYS A 45 -2.00 16.72 0.92
C LYS A 45 -2.49 16.25 2.29
N PHE A 46 -3.12 15.08 2.40
CA PHE A 46 -3.63 14.54 3.66
C PHE A 46 -2.52 13.98 4.55
N MET A 47 -1.37 13.64 3.97
CA MET A 47 -0.22 13.09 4.69
C MET A 47 0.65 14.16 5.35
N LYS A 48 0.31 15.44 5.18
CA LYS A 48 1.06 16.54 5.78
C LYS A 48 0.73 16.65 7.28
N PRO A 49 1.72 16.85 8.15
CA PRO A 49 1.50 16.96 9.59
C PRO A 49 0.66 18.19 10.00
N ASP A 50 0.66 19.23 9.17
CA ASP A 50 -0.07 20.49 9.32
C ASP A 50 -1.32 20.55 8.43
N PHE A 51 -1.90 19.40 8.08
CA PHE A 51 -3.07 19.36 7.20
C PHE A 51 -4.27 20.10 7.81
N VAL A 52 -4.77 21.11 7.09
CA VAL A 52 -5.99 21.85 7.40
C VAL A 52 -7.06 21.52 6.37
N ALA A 53 -8.08 20.77 6.79
CA ALA A 53 -9.15 20.28 5.91
C ALA A 53 -9.92 21.41 5.23
N GLU A 54 -10.26 22.46 5.98
CA GLU A 54 -11.00 23.62 5.47
C GLU A 54 -10.22 24.32 4.35
N LYS A 55 -8.94 24.65 4.59
CA LYS A 55 -8.07 25.24 3.59
C LYS A 55 -7.95 24.37 2.34
N TYR A 56 -7.80 23.06 2.51
CA TYR A 56 -7.76 22.13 1.38
C TYR A 56 -9.05 22.18 0.55
N LEU A 57 -10.21 22.22 1.21
CA LEU A 57 -11.50 22.29 0.51
C LEU A 57 -11.67 23.63 -0.21
N MET A 58 -11.34 24.75 0.44
CA MET A 58 -11.40 26.08 -0.15
C MET A 58 -10.50 26.15 -1.39
N ASP A 59 -9.23 25.77 -1.25
CA ASP A 59 -8.28 25.72 -2.37
C ASP A 59 -8.79 24.80 -3.49
N THR A 60 -9.47 23.69 -3.17
CA THR A 60 -9.87 22.67 -4.15
C THR A 60 -11.14 23.05 -4.89
N LEU A 61 -12.07 23.75 -4.22
CA LEU A 61 -13.44 23.99 -4.70
C LEU A 61 -13.71 25.45 -5.09
N GLU A 62 -12.71 26.33 -5.03
CA GLU A 62 -12.83 27.79 -5.20
C GLU A 62 -13.66 28.22 -6.44
N PHE A 63 -13.48 27.54 -7.58
CA PHE A 63 -14.16 27.84 -8.84
C PHE A 63 -15.05 26.69 -9.32
N VAL A 64 -15.44 25.77 -8.44
CA VAL A 64 -16.08 24.52 -8.85
C VAL A 64 -17.60 24.60 -8.75
N THR A 65 -18.30 24.13 -9.79
CA THR A 65 -19.77 24.07 -9.82
C THR A 65 -20.36 23.03 -8.85
N GLU A 66 -21.62 23.22 -8.44
CA GLU A 66 -22.33 22.32 -7.50
C GLU A 66 -22.33 20.82 -7.92
N PRO A 67 -22.57 20.47 -9.19
CA PRO A 67 -22.51 19.08 -9.64
C PRO A 67 -21.13 18.46 -9.42
N ASN A 68 -20.07 19.22 -9.71
CA ASN A 68 -18.69 18.79 -9.55
C ASN A 68 -18.29 18.69 -8.07
N ILE A 69 -18.81 19.56 -7.19
CA ILE A 69 -18.66 19.43 -5.73
C ILE A 69 -19.32 18.13 -5.24
N ARG A 70 -20.50 17.80 -5.74
CA ARG A 70 -21.20 16.54 -5.38
C ARG A 70 -20.41 15.32 -5.83
N GLN A 71 -19.83 15.37 -7.02
CA GLN A 71 -18.97 14.31 -7.54
C GLN A 71 -17.69 14.18 -6.70
N PHE A 72 -17.03 15.29 -6.38
CA PHE A 72 -15.87 15.33 -5.49
C PHE A 72 -16.14 14.69 -4.13
N ARG A 73 -17.30 15.00 -3.53
CA ARG A 73 -17.73 14.39 -2.26
C ARG A 73 -17.85 12.87 -2.38
N LYS A 74 -18.44 12.35 -3.46
CA LYS A 74 -18.53 10.90 -3.71
C LYS A 74 -17.14 10.28 -3.84
N SER A 75 -16.24 10.94 -4.55
CA SER A 75 -14.83 10.49 -4.68
C SER A 75 -14.13 10.43 -3.33
N LEU A 76 -14.30 11.43 -2.46
CA LEU A 76 -13.77 11.42 -1.10
C LEU A 76 -14.33 10.26 -0.26
N GLU A 77 -15.62 9.98 -0.38
CA GLU A 77 -16.26 8.87 0.33
C GLU A 77 -15.75 7.51 -0.14
N GLY A 78 -15.58 7.33 -1.46
CA GLY A 78 -14.98 6.14 -2.05
C GLY A 78 -13.55 5.91 -1.54
N ILE A 79 -12.72 6.96 -1.55
CA ILE A 79 -11.35 6.90 -1.03
C ILE A 79 -11.33 6.55 0.46
N LYS A 80 -12.18 7.19 1.27
CA LYS A 80 -12.30 6.88 2.71
C LYS A 80 -12.63 5.40 2.93
N LYS A 81 -13.57 4.86 2.17
CA LYS A 81 -13.96 3.45 2.27
C LYS A 81 -12.78 2.52 1.93
N VAL A 82 -12.09 2.78 0.83
CA VAL A 82 -10.92 1.98 0.41
C VAL A 82 -9.79 2.06 1.44
N ALA A 83 -9.48 3.26 1.93
CA ALA A 83 -8.45 3.47 2.95
C ALA A 83 -8.79 2.72 4.26
N THR A 84 -10.06 2.78 4.69
CA THR A 84 -10.53 2.07 5.89
C THR A 84 -10.37 0.56 5.73
N GLN A 85 -10.81 0.01 4.60
CA GLN A 85 -10.68 -1.44 4.32
C GLN A 85 -9.22 -1.88 4.25
N SER A 86 -8.37 -1.07 3.60
CA SER A 86 -6.93 -1.38 3.53
C SER A 86 -6.28 -1.33 4.91
N LEU A 87 -6.62 -0.34 5.74
CA LEU A 87 -6.10 -0.23 7.09
C LEU A 87 -6.51 -1.44 7.95
N GLN A 88 -7.80 -1.82 7.91
CA GLN A 88 -8.30 -2.99 8.62
C GLN A 88 -7.58 -4.27 8.21
N LYS A 89 -7.39 -4.47 6.89
CA LYS A 89 -6.68 -5.63 6.36
C LYS A 89 -5.22 -5.66 6.82
N ASN A 90 -4.54 -4.52 6.81
CA ASN A 90 -3.14 -4.42 7.23
C ASN A 90 -2.99 -4.67 8.73
N VAL A 91 -3.78 -4.01 9.57
CA VAL A 91 -3.75 -4.23 11.03
C VAL A 91 -4.03 -5.68 11.40
N TYR A 92 -5.03 -6.31 10.74
CA TYR A 92 -5.32 -7.72 10.96
C TYR A 92 -4.15 -8.62 10.55
N LYS A 93 -3.55 -8.35 9.38
CA LYS A 93 -2.39 -9.10 8.90
C LYS A 93 -1.21 -8.95 9.85
N ASP A 94 -0.88 -7.73 10.24
CA ASP A 94 0.26 -7.44 11.12
C ASP A 94 0.08 -8.13 12.48
N TYR A 95 -1.14 -8.13 13.03
CA TYR A 95 -1.43 -8.84 14.27
C TYR A 95 -1.30 -10.37 14.11
N LYS A 96 -1.83 -10.91 13.02
CA LYS A 96 -1.72 -12.35 12.72
C LYS A 96 -0.25 -12.77 12.60
N ASP A 97 0.53 -12.01 11.85
CA ASP A 97 1.95 -12.27 11.62
C ASP A 97 2.72 -12.14 12.94
N PHE A 98 2.43 -11.12 13.76
CA PHE A 98 3.02 -10.97 15.10
C PHE A 98 2.77 -12.19 16.00
N VAL A 99 1.54 -12.72 16.02
CA VAL A 99 1.21 -13.91 16.82
C VAL A 99 1.97 -15.14 16.34
N VAL A 100 2.08 -15.34 15.02
CA VAL A 100 2.83 -16.47 14.45
C VAL A 100 4.31 -16.37 14.80
N ILE A 101 4.92 -15.21 14.54
CA ILE A 101 6.33 -14.96 14.84
C ILE A 101 6.60 -15.16 16.34
N THR A 102 5.74 -14.65 17.21
CA THR A 102 5.91 -14.79 18.67
C THR A 102 5.85 -16.26 19.11
N LYS A 103 4.99 -17.08 18.49
CA LYS A 103 4.94 -18.52 18.75
C LYS A 103 6.20 -19.23 18.29
N GLU A 104 6.69 -18.92 17.09
CA GLU A 104 7.93 -19.49 16.57
C GLU A 104 9.13 -19.14 17.46
N ILE A 105 9.25 -17.88 17.87
CA ILE A 105 10.28 -17.43 18.83
C ILE A 105 10.18 -18.21 20.15
N SER A 106 8.96 -18.42 20.66
CA SER A 106 8.75 -19.15 21.91
C SER A 106 9.20 -20.60 21.79
N ILE A 107 8.82 -21.30 20.72
CA ILE A 107 9.22 -22.69 20.45
C ILE A 107 10.75 -22.79 20.39
N VAL A 108 11.40 -21.95 19.58
CA VAL A 108 12.86 -21.93 19.44
C VAL A 108 13.55 -21.67 20.78
N SER A 109 12.98 -20.78 21.60
CA SER A 109 13.51 -20.48 22.93
C SER A 109 13.37 -21.68 23.88
N TYR A 110 12.25 -22.39 23.85
CA TYR A 110 12.04 -23.61 24.62
C TYR A 110 12.97 -24.73 24.20
N ASP A 111 13.13 -24.97 22.89
CA ASP A 111 14.02 -26.01 22.37
C ASP A 111 15.47 -25.72 22.79
N SER A 112 15.92 -24.48 22.65
CA SER A 112 17.26 -24.05 23.07
C SER A 112 17.50 -24.29 24.57
N LEU A 113 16.51 -24.00 25.41
CA LEU A 113 16.56 -24.28 26.85
C LEU A 113 16.66 -25.79 27.13
N LEU A 114 15.85 -26.60 26.45
CA LEU A 114 15.87 -28.06 26.58
C LEU A 114 17.21 -28.66 26.16
N TYR A 115 17.80 -28.20 25.05
CA TYR A 115 19.14 -28.62 24.63
C TYR A 115 20.20 -28.29 25.69
N LEU A 116 20.13 -27.12 26.30
CA LEU A 116 21.09 -26.73 27.34
C LEU A 116 20.93 -27.59 28.60
N LEU A 117 19.69 -27.81 29.06
CA LEU A 117 19.38 -28.72 30.17
C LEU A 117 19.87 -30.15 29.91
N HIS A 118 19.63 -30.67 28.70
CA HIS A 118 20.07 -32.01 28.31
C HIS A 118 21.59 -32.16 28.38
N ASN A 119 22.34 -31.19 27.84
CA ASN A 119 23.80 -31.21 27.90
C ASN A 119 24.33 -31.07 29.35
N CYS A 120 23.71 -30.23 30.18
CA CYS A 120 24.08 -30.12 31.59
C CYS A 120 23.87 -31.44 32.36
N LEU A 121 22.78 -32.16 32.08
CA LEU A 121 22.50 -33.47 32.69
C LEU A 121 23.45 -34.58 32.22
N GLN A 122 24.01 -34.48 31.02
CA GLN A 122 24.99 -35.46 30.51
C GLN A 122 26.41 -35.25 31.04
N LEU A 123 26.71 -34.05 31.54
CA LEU A 123 28.03 -33.67 32.06
C LEU A 123 28.15 -33.85 33.59
N ALA A 124 27.05 -34.17 34.28
CA ALA A 124 26.97 -34.40 35.72
C ALA A 124 26.95 -35.89 36.05
#